data_AF-A0A1Y0RFU8-F1
#
_entry.id   AF-A0A1Y0RFU8-F1
#
_cell.length_a   1.000
_cell.length_b   1.000
_cell.length_c   1.000
_cell.angle_alpha   90.00
_cell.angle_beta   90.00
_cell.angle_gamma   90.00
#
_symmetry.space_group_name_H-M   'P 1'
#
loop_
_entity.id
_entity.type
_entity.pdbx_description
1 polymer ?
#
loop_
_entity_poly.entity_id
_entity_poly.type
_entity_poly.pdbx_seq_one_letter_code
_entity_poly.pdbx_strand_id
1 'polypeptide(L)'
;MITRYPITGNNLIETLYYTSPEQSGGKGLVWINQTQYFENVPPQVWNFCLKGYQFCQKWLKERQGSSLSGEDIQRYQRIILLVKEIIELMVGIDTAIQNSQFQKRKIFEKVQVIVAKQLGIEQNQISLTSNFADNLGADSLDMLELYIILEKVFGIQINNTFAEDISTVENLVNYINQLAVV
;
A
#
# COMPACT_ATOMS: atom_id res chain seq x y z
N MET A 1 11.34 -17.00 5.21
CA MET A 1 12.81 -17.21 5.30
C MET A 1 13.30 -16.60 6.59
N ILE A 2 14.12 -17.32 7.36
CA ILE A 2 14.65 -16.90 8.66
C ILE A 2 16.10 -16.45 8.49
N THR A 3 16.45 -15.28 9.02
CA THR A 3 17.84 -14.79 9.10
C THR A 3 18.67 -15.67 10.02
N ARG A 4 19.90 -16.02 9.62
CA ARG A 4 20.79 -16.89 10.41
C ARG A 4 22.18 -16.26 10.56
N TYR A 5 22.93 -16.76 11.53
CA TYR A 5 24.33 -16.38 11.78
C TYR A 5 25.17 -17.67 11.82
N PRO A 6 25.64 -18.16 10.67
CA PRO A 6 26.09 -19.55 10.54
C PRO A 6 27.53 -19.78 10.98
N ILE A 7 28.38 -18.74 11.01
CA ILE A 7 29.82 -18.87 11.27
C ILE A 7 30.14 -18.42 12.70
N THR A 8 30.65 -19.33 13.51
CA THR A 8 31.17 -19.04 14.86
C THR A 8 32.55 -18.37 14.78
N GLY A 9 32.90 -17.59 15.81
CA GLY A 9 34.16 -16.83 15.82
C GLY A 9 34.23 -15.83 16.98
N ASN A 10 35.04 -14.78 16.82
CA ASN A 10 35.23 -13.74 17.83
C ASN A 10 34.05 -12.74 17.90
N ASN A 11 33.16 -12.78 16.90
CA ASN A 11 32.01 -11.91 16.72
C ASN A 11 32.36 -10.41 16.71
N LEU A 12 33.63 -10.07 16.45
CA LEU A 12 34.11 -8.70 16.45
C LEU A 12 33.58 -7.98 15.21
N ILE A 13 32.98 -6.81 15.42
CA ILE A 13 32.58 -5.92 14.33
C ILE A 13 33.79 -5.09 13.90
N GLU A 14 34.37 -5.44 12.77
CA GLU A 14 35.54 -4.77 12.20
C GLU A 14 35.14 -3.92 10.99
N THR A 15 34.59 -4.58 9.97
CA THR A 15 34.23 -3.97 8.69
C THR A 15 32.84 -4.43 8.29
N LEU A 16 31.93 -3.45 8.12
CA LEU A 16 30.55 -3.68 7.72
C LEU A 16 30.39 -3.52 6.21
N TYR A 17 29.93 -4.57 5.55
CA TYR A 17 29.55 -4.51 4.14
C TYR A 17 28.45 -5.52 3.83
N TYR A 18 27.76 -5.30 2.71
CA TYR A 18 26.66 -6.14 2.26
C TYR A 18 26.99 -6.78 0.92
N THR A 19 26.74 -8.08 0.81
CA THR A 19 26.79 -8.81 -0.47
C THR A 19 25.36 -9.09 -0.91
N SER A 20 25.00 -8.66 -2.12
CA SER A 20 23.67 -8.88 -2.66
C SER A 20 23.42 -10.36 -2.99
N PRO A 21 22.15 -10.83 -2.99
CA PRO A 21 21.80 -12.18 -3.43
C PRO A 21 22.39 -12.58 -4.79
N GLU A 22 22.54 -11.62 -5.71
CA GLU A 22 23.11 -11.82 -7.05
C GLU A 22 24.60 -12.23 -7.00
N GLN A 23 25.31 -11.79 -5.96
CA GLN A 23 26.76 -12.00 -5.79
C GLN A 23 27.10 -13.19 -4.86
N SER A 24 26.10 -13.82 -4.24
CA SER A 24 26.29 -14.77 -3.13
C SER A 24 25.50 -16.07 -3.29
N GLY A 25 25.03 -16.39 -4.51
CA GLY A 25 24.25 -17.61 -4.77
C GLY A 25 22.83 -17.57 -4.19
N GLY A 26 22.20 -16.39 -4.17
CA GLY A 26 20.78 -16.21 -3.85
C GLY A 26 20.48 -15.71 -2.42
N LYS A 27 21.48 -15.33 -1.63
CA LYS A 27 21.29 -14.90 -0.23
C LYS A 27 21.92 -13.55 0.07
N GLY A 28 21.17 -12.57 0.55
CA GLY A 28 21.80 -11.34 1.02
C GLY A 28 22.63 -11.58 2.29
N LEU A 29 23.88 -11.13 2.30
CA LEU A 29 24.83 -11.33 3.41
C LEU A 29 25.23 -9.99 4.02
N VAL A 30 25.07 -9.84 5.33
CA VAL A 30 25.59 -8.70 6.10
C VAL A 30 26.83 -9.16 6.85
N TRP A 31 27.99 -8.74 6.37
CA TRP A 31 29.27 -9.07 6.97
C TRP A 31 29.58 -8.14 8.13
N ILE A 32 30.06 -8.69 9.23
CA ILE A 32 30.57 -7.92 10.37
C ILE A 32 32.10 -7.88 10.43
N ASN A 33 32.74 -8.84 9.78
CA ASN A 33 34.18 -8.94 9.58
C ASN A 33 34.45 -9.82 8.33
N GLN A 34 35.68 -10.29 8.14
CA GLN A 34 36.06 -11.06 6.95
C GLN A 34 35.44 -12.46 6.87
N THR A 35 34.99 -13.05 7.98
CA THR A 35 34.56 -14.46 8.04
C THR A 35 33.13 -14.64 8.54
N GLN A 36 32.60 -13.69 9.31
CA GLN A 36 31.31 -13.80 9.98
C GLN A 36 30.28 -12.84 9.40
N TYR A 37 29.07 -13.37 9.17
CA TYR A 37 27.98 -12.65 8.53
C TYR A 37 26.61 -13.13 9.01
N PHE A 38 25.61 -12.27 8.85
CA PHE A 38 24.20 -12.64 8.87
C PHE A 38 23.76 -13.01 7.46
N GLU A 39 23.16 -14.19 7.28
CA GLU A 39 22.62 -14.64 6.00
C GLU A 39 21.11 -14.44 5.90
N ASN A 40 20.60 -14.48 4.66
CA ASN A 40 19.19 -14.34 4.32
C ASN A 40 18.62 -12.93 4.64
N VAL A 41 19.45 -11.90 4.54
CA VAL A 41 19.04 -10.50 4.76
C VAL A 41 18.64 -9.86 3.42
N PRO A 42 17.36 -9.58 3.17
CA PRO A 42 16.94 -8.97 1.90
C PRO A 42 17.58 -7.60 1.67
N PRO A 43 17.88 -7.21 0.42
CA PRO A 43 18.44 -5.89 0.12
C PRO A 43 17.55 -4.74 0.63
N GLN A 44 16.23 -4.90 0.56
CA GLN A 44 15.27 -3.91 1.06
C GLN A 44 15.40 -3.72 2.58
N VAL A 45 15.68 -4.79 3.33
CA VAL A 45 15.86 -4.72 4.79
C VAL A 45 17.19 -4.04 5.14
N TRP A 46 18.25 -4.33 4.39
CA TRP A 46 19.56 -3.69 4.61
C TRP A 46 19.56 -2.20 4.26
N ASN A 47 18.85 -1.83 3.19
CA ASN A 47 18.77 -0.46 2.70
C ASN A 47 17.59 0.33 3.30
N PHE A 48 16.77 -0.30 4.16
CA PHE A 48 15.62 0.34 4.77
C PHE A 48 16.04 1.57 5.57
N CYS A 49 15.51 2.73 5.18
CA CYS A 49 15.84 4.02 5.76
C CYS A 49 14.57 4.67 6.33
N LEU A 50 14.60 5.03 7.61
CA LEU A 50 13.54 5.78 8.26
C LEU A 50 14.10 7.12 8.74
N LYS A 51 13.56 8.23 8.22
CA LYS A 51 13.99 9.60 8.57
C LYS A 51 15.51 9.83 8.49
N GLY A 52 16.14 9.26 7.47
CA GLY A 52 17.60 9.36 7.25
C GLY A 52 18.44 8.32 8.00
N TYR A 53 17.84 7.44 8.81
CA TYR A 53 18.54 6.38 9.53
C TYR A 53 18.34 5.02 8.88
N GLN A 54 19.44 4.40 8.43
CA GLN A 54 19.46 3.00 7.98
C GLN A 54 19.52 2.08 9.21
N PHE A 55 18.36 1.61 9.65
CA PHE A 55 18.17 0.99 10.98
C PHE A 55 19.11 -0.19 11.24
N CYS A 56 19.14 -1.14 10.30
CA CYS A 56 19.98 -2.34 10.39
C CYS A 56 21.49 -2.00 10.36
N GLN A 57 21.87 -0.99 9.58
CA GLN A 57 23.27 -0.57 9.46
C GLN A 57 23.73 0.19 10.71
N LYS A 58 22.91 1.13 11.18
CA LYS A 58 23.21 1.98 12.33
C LYS A 58 23.41 1.13 13.59
N TRP A 59 22.56 0.13 13.82
CA TRP A 59 22.66 -0.74 14.99
C TRP A 59 24.02 -1.46 15.10
N LEU A 60 24.56 -1.91 13.96
CA LEU A 60 25.89 -2.53 13.88
C LEU A 60 27.02 -1.48 13.95
N LYS A 61 26.88 -0.35 13.27
CA LYS A 61 27.88 0.75 13.29
C LYS A 61 28.12 1.29 14.70
N GLU A 62 27.08 1.40 15.52
CA GLU A 62 27.18 1.82 16.92
C GLU A 62 27.94 0.82 17.82
N ARG A 63 28.20 -0.39 17.32
CA ARG A 63 28.95 -1.46 18.01
C ARG A 63 30.27 -1.78 17.32
N GLN A 64 30.71 -0.95 16.37
CA GLN A 64 31.99 -1.15 15.70
C GLN A 64 33.14 -1.17 16.72
N GLY A 65 34.05 -2.12 16.58
CA GLY A 65 35.14 -2.37 17.53
C GLY A 65 34.74 -3.21 18.76
N SER A 66 33.48 -3.63 18.88
CA SER A 66 33.00 -4.52 19.95
C SER A 66 32.61 -5.91 19.41
N SER A 67 32.74 -6.93 20.26
CA SER A 67 32.24 -8.29 19.95
C SER A 67 30.76 -8.41 20.29
N LEU A 68 29.98 -9.01 19.39
CA LEU A 68 28.58 -9.33 19.67
C LEU A 68 28.47 -10.53 20.62
N SER A 69 27.70 -10.36 21.70
CA SER A 69 27.28 -11.49 22.53
C SER A 69 26.26 -12.38 21.81
N GLY A 70 25.98 -13.56 22.36
CA GLY A 70 24.91 -14.42 21.84
C GLY A 70 23.53 -13.73 21.86
N GLU A 71 23.26 -12.92 22.90
CA GLU A 71 22.03 -12.14 23.01
C GLU A 71 21.97 -11.03 21.95
N ASP A 72 23.10 -10.37 21.67
CA ASP A 72 23.17 -9.34 20.62
C ASP A 72 22.88 -9.93 19.24
N ILE A 73 23.43 -11.11 18.92
CA ILE A 73 23.18 -11.81 17.66
C ILE A 73 21.69 -12.13 17.51
N GLN A 74 21.07 -12.71 18.55
CA GLN A 74 19.64 -13.01 18.53
C GLN A 74 18.78 -11.74 18.40
N ARG A 75 19.16 -10.68 19.12
CA ARG A 75 18.48 -9.38 19.05
C ARG A 75 18.56 -8.79 17.65
N TYR A 76 19.72 -8.84 17.01
CA TYR A 76 19.88 -8.33 15.65
C TYR A 76 19.08 -9.14 14.63
N GLN A 77 19.05 -10.48 14.77
CA GLN A 77 18.19 -11.33 13.94
C GLN A 77 16.70 -10.94 14.08
N ARG A 78 16.22 -10.67 15.31
CA ARG A 78 14.84 -10.18 15.53
C ARG A 78 14.62 -8.82 14.89
N ILE A 79 15.58 -7.91 14.98
CA ILE A 79 15.51 -6.60 14.31
C ILE A 79 15.34 -6.77 12.80
N ILE A 80 16.13 -7.65 12.16
CA ILE A 80 16.03 -7.92 10.73
C ILE A 80 14.62 -8.44 10.36
N LEU A 81 14.07 -9.35 11.17
CA LEU A 81 12.72 -9.88 10.96
C LEU A 81 11.64 -8.79 11.13
N LEU A 82 11.73 -7.97 12.17
CA LEU A 82 10.79 -6.86 12.40
C LEU A 82 10.81 -5.86 11.26
N VAL A 83 12.01 -5.45 10.79
CA VAL A 83 12.13 -4.53 9.66
C VAL A 83 11.54 -5.14 8.40
N LYS A 84 11.74 -6.44 8.19
CA LYS A 84 11.12 -7.15 7.07
C LYS A 84 9.60 -7.11 7.13
N GLU A 85 9.01 -7.45 8.28
CA GLU A 85 7.56 -7.40 8.49
C GLU A 85 7.00 -5.99 8.27
N ILE A 86 7.71 -4.96 8.73
CA ILE A 86 7.34 -3.55 8.48
C ILE A 86 7.30 -3.24 6.98
N ILE A 87 8.32 -3.65 6.22
CA ILE A 87 8.37 -3.41 4.77
C ILE A 87 7.21 -4.12 4.07
N GLU A 88 6.95 -5.38 4.42
CA GLU A 88 5.84 -6.16 3.85
C GLU A 88 4.48 -5.52 4.19
N LEU A 89 4.31 -5.00 5.40
CA LEU A 89 3.11 -4.26 5.80
C LEU A 89 2.95 -2.96 4.99
N MET A 90 4.03 -2.18 4.82
CA MET A 90 3.99 -0.94 4.02
C MET A 90 3.55 -1.23 2.58
N VAL A 91 4.12 -2.26 1.95
CA VAL A 91 3.73 -2.68 0.58
C VAL A 91 2.26 -3.12 0.55
N GLY A 92 1.80 -3.86 1.56
CA GLY A 92 0.40 -4.28 1.66
C GLY A 92 -0.57 -3.09 1.76
N ILE A 93 -0.23 -2.08 2.57
CA ILE A 93 -1.02 -0.86 2.73
C ILE A 93 -1.06 -0.07 1.42
N ASP A 94 0.10 0.16 0.78
CA ASP A 94 0.17 0.89 -0.48
C ASP A 94 -0.66 0.20 -1.58
N THR A 95 -0.57 -1.14 -1.63
CA THR A 95 -1.37 -1.96 -2.57
C THR A 95 -2.87 -1.80 -2.29
N ALA A 96 -3.28 -1.84 -1.02
CA ALA A 96 -4.68 -1.66 -0.64
C ALA A 96 -5.21 -0.27 -0.99
N ILE A 97 -4.42 0.78 -0.76
CA ILE A 97 -4.74 2.16 -1.14
C ILE A 97 -4.92 2.27 -2.65
N GLN A 98 -3.98 1.72 -3.43
CA GLN A 98 -4.05 1.73 -4.90
C GLN A 98 -5.28 0.98 -5.42
N ASN A 99 -5.58 -0.20 -4.88
CA ASN A 99 -6.76 -0.97 -5.25
C ASN A 99 -8.05 -0.20 -4.96
N SER A 100 -8.15 0.44 -3.79
CA SER A 100 -9.32 1.27 -3.43
C SER A 100 -9.49 2.45 -4.39
N GLN A 101 -8.41 3.16 -4.72
CA GLN A 101 -8.45 4.26 -5.70
C GLN A 101 -8.84 3.78 -7.10
N PHE A 102 -8.32 2.63 -7.53
CA PHE A 102 -8.66 2.03 -8.82
C PHE A 102 -10.16 1.68 -8.91
N GLN A 103 -10.72 1.11 -7.84
CA GLN A 103 -12.14 0.77 -7.76
C GLN A 103 -13.01 2.03 -7.79
N LYS A 104 -12.68 3.07 -7.00
CA LYS A 104 -13.40 4.35 -7.04
C LYS A 104 -13.39 4.96 -8.45
N ARG A 105 -12.25 4.91 -9.16
CA ARG A 105 -12.16 5.39 -10.55
C ARG A 105 -13.03 4.55 -11.50
N LYS A 106 -13.04 3.23 -11.37
CA LYS A 106 -13.89 2.33 -12.18
C LYS A 106 -15.38 2.58 -11.97
N ILE A 107 -15.78 2.87 -10.74
CA ILE A 107 -17.17 3.27 -10.42
C ILE A 107 -17.48 4.60 -11.08
N PHE A 108 -16.61 5.60 -10.94
CA PHE A 108 -16.78 6.89 -11.60
C PHE A 108 -16.93 6.77 -13.12
N GLU A 109 -16.04 6.03 -13.80
CA GLU A 109 -16.14 5.78 -15.25
C GLU A 109 -17.51 5.22 -15.65
N LYS A 110 -18.03 4.25 -14.89
CA LYS A 110 -19.35 3.66 -15.15
C LYS A 110 -20.50 4.63 -14.87
N VAL A 111 -20.44 5.37 -13.77
CA VAL A 111 -21.45 6.39 -13.42
C VAL A 111 -21.47 7.46 -14.50
N GLN A 112 -20.30 7.92 -14.97
CA GLN A 112 -20.15 8.91 -16.02
C GLN A 112 -20.84 8.48 -17.33
N VAL A 113 -20.64 7.21 -17.73
CA VAL A 113 -21.32 6.63 -18.92
C VAL A 113 -22.84 6.63 -18.74
N ILE A 114 -23.35 6.24 -17.57
CA ILE A 114 -24.79 6.15 -17.31
C ILE A 114 -25.42 7.55 -17.29
N VAL A 115 -24.82 8.49 -16.57
CA VAL A 115 -25.31 9.87 -16.47
C VAL A 115 -25.31 10.56 -17.84
N ALA A 116 -24.23 10.41 -18.62
CA ALA A 116 -24.14 10.95 -19.97
C ALA A 116 -25.28 10.43 -20.87
N LYS A 117 -25.55 9.13 -20.80
CA LYS A 117 -26.63 8.51 -21.57
C LYS A 117 -28.02 8.97 -21.12
N GLN A 118 -28.24 9.09 -19.81
CA GLN A 118 -29.54 9.45 -19.24
C GLN A 118 -29.89 10.91 -19.55
N LEU A 119 -28.95 11.82 -19.37
CA LEU A 119 -29.19 13.26 -19.53
C LEU A 119 -28.92 13.75 -20.96
N GLY A 120 -28.46 12.89 -21.87
CA GLY A 120 -28.14 13.26 -23.24
C GLY A 120 -26.96 14.23 -23.38
N ILE A 121 -26.01 14.17 -22.45
CA ILE A 121 -24.82 15.05 -22.39
C ILE A 121 -23.54 14.26 -22.69
N GLU A 122 -22.44 14.95 -22.98
CA GLU A 122 -21.16 14.30 -23.24
C GLU A 122 -20.45 13.89 -21.93
N GLN A 123 -19.79 12.73 -21.92
CA GLN A 123 -19.09 12.22 -20.73
C GLN A 123 -18.03 13.20 -20.20
N ASN A 124 -17.31 13.87 -21.09
CA ASN A 124 -16.26 14.85 -20.76
C ASN A 124 -16.79 16.08 -19.98
N GLN A 125 -18.11 16.35 -19.99
CA GLN A 125 -18.74 17.43 -19.24
C GLN A 125 -19.02 17.05 -17.78
N ILE A 126 -18.96 15.75 -17.47
CA ILE A 126 -19.26 15.23 -16.15
C ILE A 126 -17.95 15.08 -15.37
N SER A 127 -17.88 15.72 -14.21
CA SER A 127 -16.76 15.65 -13.27
C SER A 127 -17.24 15.16 -11.91
N LEU A 128 -16.33 14.73 -11.03
CA LEU A 128 -16.67 14.36 -9.66
C LEU A 128 -17.33 15.51 -8.89
N THR A 129 -16.95 16.75 -9.19
CA THR A 129 -17.50 17.94 -8.56
C THR A 129 -18.80 18.45 -9.21
N SER A 130 -19.24 17.83 -10.30
CA SER A 130 -20.48 18.24 -10.98
C SER A 130 -21.68 17.97 -10.07
N ASN A 131 -22.46 19.01 -9.82
CA ASN A 131 -23.77 18.91 -9.18
C ASN A 131 -24.81 18.47 -10.21
N PHE A 132 -25.67 17.50 -9.84
CA PHE A 132 -26.67 16.94 -10.74
C PHE A 132 -27.68 17.98 -11.22
N ALA A 133 -28.20 18.82 -10.32
CA ALA A 133 -29.15 19.87 -10.68
C ALA A 133 -28.44 21.08 -11.30
N ASP A 134 -27.47 21.66 -10.59
CA ASP A 134 -26.89 22.96 -10.95
C ASP A 134 -25.97 22.92 -12.18
N ASN A 135 -25.31 21.79 -12.44
CA ASN A 135 -24.35 21.67 -13.53
C ASN A 135 -24.81 20.76 -14.65
N LEU A 136 -25.55 19.69 -14.33
CA LEU A 136 -25.97 18.69 -15.31
C LEU A 136 -27.45 18.84 -15.71
N GLY A 137 -28.22 19.69 -15.02
CA GLY A 137 -29.62 19.98 -15.35
C GLY A 137 -30.57 18.83 -15.06
N ALA A 138 -30.18 17.86 -14.22
CA ALA A 138 -31.02 16.73 -13.85
C ALA A 138 -32.14 17.18 -12.90
N ASP A 139 -33.37 16.77 -13.20
CA ASP A 139 -34.50 16.95 -12.30
C ASP A 139 -34.71 15.73 -11.37
N SER A 140 -35.77 15.77 -10.55
CA SER A 140 -36.05 14.67 -9.62
C SER A 140 -36.47 13.36 -10.30
N LEU A 141 -37.04 13.42 -11.50
CA LEU A 141 -37.41 12.24 -12.28
C LEU A 141 -36.17 11.62 -12.91
N ASP A 142 -35.27 12.45 -13.45
CA ASP A 142 -33.97 12.01 -13.97
C ASP A 142 -33.15 11.28 -12.90
N MET A 143 -33.13 11.83 -11.67
CA MET A 143 -32.44 11.20 -10.54
C MET A 143 -33.04 9.85 -10.15
N LEU A 144 -34.37 9.73 -10.15
CA LEU A 144 -35.06 8.47 -9.86
C LEU A 144 -34.72 7.39 -10.91
N GLU A 145 -34.76 7.74 -12.19
CA GLU A 145 -34.38 6.83 -13.27
C GLU A 145 -32.91 6.41 -13.19
N LEU A 146 -32.03 7.38 -12.91
CA LEU A 146 -30.60 7.14 -12.70
C LEU A 146 -30.36 6.12 -11.58
N TYR A 147 -31.02 6.26 -10.44
CA TYR A 147 -30.89 5.33 -9.32
C TYR A 147 -31.31 3.91 -9.71
N ILE A 148 -32.43 3.74 -10.40
CA ILE A 148 -32.90 2.43 -10.85
C ILE A 148 -31.89 1.77 -11.80
N ILE A 149 -31.28 2.53 -12.70
CA ILE A 149 -30.26 2.02 -13.62
C ILE A 149 -29.01 1.60 -12.83
N LEU A 150 -28.58 2.41 -11.86
CA LEU A 150 -27.41 2.12 -11.04
C LEU A 150 -27.61 0.86 -10.18
N GLU A 151 -28.78 0.71 -9.55
CA GLU A 151 -29.14 -0.52 -8.81
C GLU A 151 -29.01 -1.76 -9.71
N LYS A 152 -29.55 -1.70 -10.93
CA LYS A 152 -29.46 -2.82 -11.89
C LYS A 152 -28.03 -3.08 -12.36
N VAL A 153 -27.26 -2.04 -12.66
CA VAL A 153 -25.90 -2.18 -13.20
C VAL A 153 -24.89 -2.63 -12.15
N PHE A 154 -25.02 -2.14 -10.92
CA PHE A 154 -24.11 -2.44 -9.83
C PHE A 154 -24.60 -3.56 -8.92
N GLY A 155 -25.86 -4.01 -9.04
CA GLY A 155 -26.44 -5.03 -8.18
C GLY A 155 -26.62 -4.56 -6.73
N ILE A 156 -26.88 -3.27 -6.53
CA ILE A 156 -27.04 -2.62 -5.22
C ILE A 156 -28.49 -2.23 -4.97
N GLN A 157 -28.80 -1.85 -3.72
CA GLN A 157 -30.07 -1.22 -3.36
C GLN A 157 -29.78 0.17 -2.77
N ILE A 158 -30.38 1.20 -3.35
CA ILE A 158 -30.22 2.59 -2.93
C ILE A 158 -31.39 2.94 -2.02
N ASN A 159 -31.10 3.31 -0.77
CA ASN A 159 -32.14 3.75 0.17
C ASN A 159 -32.52 5.22 -0.09
N ASN A 160 -33.83 5.49 -0.17
CA ASN A 160 -34.41 6.83 -0.36
C ASN A 160 -33.87 7.88 0.61
N THR A 161 -33.63 7.54 1.88
CA THR A 161 -33.13 8.53 2.86
C THR A 161 -31.73 9.04 2.54
N PHE A 162 -30.89 8.22 1.90
CA PHE A 162 -29.54 8.63 1.47
C PHE A 162 -29.56 9.29 0.10
N ALA A 163 -30.53 8.93 -0.75
CA ALA A 163 -30.72 9.54 -2.06
C ALA A 163 -31.02 11.05 -1.98
N GLU A 164 -31.62 11.52 -0.88
CA GLU A 164 -31.90 12.93 -0.61
C GLU A 164 -30.63 13.78 -0.38
N ASP A 165 -29.54 13.17 0.08
CA ASP A 165 -28.27 13.86 0.36
C ASP A 165 -27.30 13.87 -0.86
N ILE A 166 -27.66 13.20 -1.96
CA ILE A 166 -26.83 13.08 -3.15
C ILE A 166 -27.06 14.29 -4.05
N SER A 167 -26.13 15.25 -4.00
CA SER A 167 -26.15 16.45 -4.85
C SER A 167 -25.08 16.42 -5.94
N THR A 168 -23.96 15.72 -5.72
CA THR A 168 -22.83 15.65 -6.67
C THR A 168 -22.52 14.23 -7.13
N VAL A 169 -21.85 14.13 -8.29
CA VAL A 169 -21.36 12.85 -8.83
C VAL A 169 -20.40 12.18 -7.84
N GLU A 170 -19.58 12.94 -7.11
CA GLU A 170 -18.73 12.38 -6.06
C GLU A 170 -19.53 11.73 -4.94
N ASN A 171 -20.62 12.34 -4.46
CA ASN A 171 -21.44 11.74 -3.40
C ASN A 171 -21.97 10.37 -3.85
N LEU A 172 -22.46 10.30 -5.10
CA LEU A 172 -22.99 9.08 -5.68
C LEU A 172 -21.91 8.00 -5.85
N VAL A 173 -20.74 8.36 -6.38
CA VAL A 173 -19.61 7.44 -6.54
C VAL A 173 -19.13 6.92 -5.18
N ASN A 174 -19.02 7.79 -4.18
CA ASN A 174 -18.62 7.39 -2.83
C ASN A 174 -19.64 6.45 -2.19
N TYR A 175 -20.94 6.72 -2.38
CA TYR A 175 -22.01 5.87 -1.89
C TYR A 175 -21.98 4.47 -2.51
N ILE A 176 -21.88 4.40 -3.85
CA ILE A 176 -21.76 3.12 -4.56
C ILE A 176 -20.50 2.37 -4.11
N ASN A 177 -19.38 3.08 -3.93
CA ASN A 177 -18.14 2.48 -3.47
C ASN A 177 -18.24 1.92 -2.03
N GLN A 178 -19.07 2.48 -1.16
CA GLN A 178 -19.31 1.93 0.17
C GLN A 178 -20.18 0.66 0.14
N LEU A 179 -21.19 0.62 -0.73
CA LEU A 179 -22.08 -0.53 -0.85
C LEU A 179 -21.44 -1.72 -1.59
N ALA A 180 -20.64 -1.44 -2.63
CA ALA A 180 -20.02 -2.47 -3.45
C ALA A 180 -18.81 -3.18 -2.79
N VAL A 181 -18.41 -2.75 -1.59
CA VAL A 181 -17.27 -3.29 -0.82
C VAL A 181 -17.73 -4.34 0.22
N VAL A 182 -19.01 -4.71 0.24
CA VAL A 182 -19.56 -5.77 1.11
C VAL A 182 -19.76 -7.07 0.33
#